data_AF-F0J1S3-F1
#
_entry.id   AF-F0J1S3-F1
#
_cell.length_a   1.000
_cell.length_b   1.000
_cell.length_c   1.000
_cell.angle_alpha   90.00
_cell.angle_beta   90.00
_cell.angle_gamma   90.00
#
_symmetry.space_group_name_H-M   'P 1'
#
loop_
_entity.id
_entity.type
_entity.pdbx_description
1 polymer ?
#
loop_
_entity_poly.entity_id
_entity_poly.type
_entity_poly.pdbx_seq_one_letter_code
_entity_poly.pdbx_strand_id
1 'polypeptide(L)'
;MLWQIMLCAGYAHDICAYPAHLLLEEQRMSMPQPSDRTMASSRRATNVTLPAALLQDARSLGINLSQACEQGVATAVAAARRQRWLDENRAAFQAWNEHVESHGLPLAAYRQF
;
A
#
# COMPACT_ATOMS: atom_id res chain seq x y z
N MET A 1 18.29 -7.81 -11.06
CA MET A 1 18.02 -6.40 -10.72
C MET A 1 16.50 -6.18 -10.72
N LEU A 2 15.74 -6.74 -9.79
CA LEU A 2 15.46 -6.18 -8.44
C LEU A 2 14.87 -4.76 -8.40
N TRP A 3 14.60 -4.12 -9.53
CA TRP A 3 13.99 -2.78 -9.58
C TRP A 3 12.48 -2.78 -9.88
N GLN A 4 11.88 -3.92 -10.27
CA GLN A 4 10.43 -4.00 -10.52
C GLN A 4 9.60 -4.28 -9.25
N ILE A 5 10.20 -4.80 -8.18
CA ILE A 5 9.49 -5.11 -6.92
C ILE A 5 9.47 -3.89 -5.98
N MET A 6 10.37 -2.93 -6.19
CA MET A 6 10.55 -1.81 -5.26
C MET A 6 9.61 -0.64 -5.49
N LEU A 7 8.93 -0.56 -6.65
CA LEU A 7 7.92 0.48 -6.90
C LEU A 7 6.52 0.18 -6.33
N CYS A 8 6.26 -1.04 -5.86
CA CYS A 8 4.93 -1.41 -5.34
C CYS A 8 4.76 -1.16 -3.82
N ALA A 9 5.81 -0.76 -3.09
CA ALA A 9 5.70 -0.59 -1.63
C ALA A 9 5.16 0.78 -1.19
N GLY A 10 5.13 1.79 -2.07
CA GLY A 10 4.69 3.15 -1.73
C GLY A 10 3.37 3.60 -2.37
N TYR A 11 2.80 2.83 -3.30
CA TYR A 11 1.67 3.26 -4.14
C TYR A 11 0.62 2.17 -4.31
N ALA A 12 0.44 1.30 -3.31
CA ALA A 12 -0.45 0.15 -3.39
C ALA A 12 -1.92 0.46 -3.00
N HIS A 13 -2.32 1.73 -2.95
CA HIS A 13 -3.66 2.08 -2.46
C HIS A 13 -4.68 2.51 -3.54
N ASP A 14 -4.28 2.64 -4.83
CA ASP A 14 -5.16 3.21 -5.85
C ASP A 14 -5.12 2.56 -7.25
N ILE A 15 -4.45 1.41 -7.44
CA ILE A 15 -4.40 0.77 -8.78
C ILE A 15 -5.47 -0.32 -8.97
N CYS A 16 -5.96 -0.97 -7.91
CA CYS A 16 -6.87 -2.11 -8.06
C CYS A 16 -8.37 -1.78 -7.92
N ALA A 17 -8.75 -0.50 -7.97
CA ALA A 17 -10.14 -0.07 -8.09
C ALA A 17 -10.37 0.67 -9.42
N TYR A 18 -10.02 0.04 -10.56
CA TYR A 18 -10.57 0.45 -11.85
C TYR A 18 -11.79 -0.41 -12.16
N PRO A 19 -13.02 0.07 -11.91
CA PRO A 19 -14.20 -0.59 -12.43
C PRO A 19 -14.18 -0.45 -13.95
N ALA A 20 -14.16 -1.59 -14.64
CA ALA A 20 -14.39 -1.69 -16.07
C ALA A 20 -15.85 -1.35 -16.39
N HIS A 21 -16.20 -0.07 -16.38
CA HIS A 21 -17.37 0.44 -17.09
C HIS A 21 -16.88 1.55 -18.03
N LEU A 22 -17.03 1.27 -19.31
CA LEU A 22 -16.70 2.17 -20.40
C LEU A 22 -18.05 2.67 -20.94
N LEU A 23 -18.12 3.98 -21.17
CA LEU A 23 -19.02 4.74 -22.06
C LEU A 23 -20.00 5.71 -21.39
N LEU A 24 -19.74 7.00 -21.70
CA LEU A 24 -20.55 8.22 -21.56
C LEU A 24 -20.45 8.98 -20.24
N GLU A 25 -19.32 9.69 -20.02
CA GLU A 25 -19.36 11.16 -19.81
C GLU A 25 -17.96 11.77 -19.82
N GLU A 26 -17.67 12.46 -20.92
CA GLU A 26 -16.44 13.19 -21.21
C GLU A 26 -16.46 14.58 -20.54
N GLN A 27 -16.60 14.62 -19.21
CA GLN A 27 -16.58 15.87 -18.45
C GLN A 27 -15.61 15.80 -17.28
N ARG A 28 -14.57 16.65 -17.38
CA ARG A 28 -13.59 17.03 -16.36
C ARG A 28 -12.34 16.15 -16.27
N MET A 29 -11.53 16.20 -17.33
CA MET A 29 -10.07 16.23 -17.15
C MET A 29 -9.69 17.41 -16.25
N SER A 30 -9.69 17.17 -14.96
CA SER A 30 -8.84 17.88 -14.01
C SER A 30 -7.93 16.81 -13.43
N MET A 31 -6.78 16.58 -14.06
CA MET A 31 -5.70 15.85 -13.40
C MET A 31 -5.49 16.48 -12.01
N PRO A 32 -5.55 15.72 -10.90
CA PRO A 32 -5.14 16.27 -9.62
C PRO A 32 -3.66 16.63 -9.74
N GLN A 33 -3.38 17.93 -9.77
CA GLN A 33 -2.02 18.42 -9.59
C GLN A 33 -1.54 17.89 -8.22
N PRO A 34 -0.29 17.44 -8.07
CA PRO A 34 0.29 17.14 -6.77
C PRO A 34 0.62 18.48 -6.08
N SER A 35 -0.39 19.34 -5.92
CA SER A 35 -0.29 20.52 -5.08
C SER A 35 -0.30 19.98 -3.66
N ASP A 36 0.92 19.78 -3.15
CA ASP A 36 1.33 19.98 -1.76
C ASP A 36 0.15 20.10 -0.80
N ARG A 37 -0.56 19.00 -0.60
CA ARG A 37 -1.31 18.80 0.62
C ARG A 37 -0.33 18.12 1.54
N THR A 38 0.57 18.92 2.07
CA THR A 38 0.87 18.87 3.50
C THR A 38 -0.47 19.00 4.24
N MET A 39 -1.31 17.96 4.16
CA MET A 39 -2.19 17.61 5.23
C MET A 39 -1.21 17.27 6.34
N ALA A 40 -0.78 18.28 7.10
CA ALA A 40 -0.47 18.05 8.48
C ALA A 40 -1.73 17.39 9.04
N SER A 41 -1.76 16.05 8.94
CA SER A 41 -2.86 15.24 9.42
C SER A 41 -3.15 15.76 10.82
N SER A 42 -4.41 15.99 11.15
CA SER A 42 -4.79 16.42 12.48
C SER A 42 -4.32 15.34 13.48
N ARG A 43 -3.09 15.51 13.97
CA ARG A 43 -2.43 14.57 14.87
C ARG A 43 -3.22 14.58 16.15
N ARG A 44 -3.98 13.52 16.37
CA ARG A 44 -4.69 13.32 17.63
C ARG A 44 -3.72 12.67 18.61
N ALA A 45 -3.52 13.31 19.76
CA ALA A 45 -2.80 12.67 20.85
C ALA A 45 -3.61 11.46 21.32
N THR A 46 -3.00 10.28 21.29
CA THR A 46 -3.58 9.03 21.80
C THR A 46 -2.72 8.57 22.97
N ASN A 47 -3.36 8.35 24.12
CA ASN A 47 -2.67 7.78 25.28
C ASN A 47 -2.48 6.28 25.05
N VAL A 48 -1.24 5.81 25.14
CA VAL A 48 -0.86 4.41 24.99
C VAL A 48 -0.05 3.97 26.20
N THR A 49 -0.39 2.80 26.75
CA THR A 49 0.32 2.21 27.89
C THR A 49 1.39 1.24 27.38
N LEU A 50 2.64 1.46 27.78
CA LEU A 50 3.80 0.65 27.40
C LEU A 50 4.59 0.23 28.65
N PRO A 51 5.32 -0.90 28.60
CA PRO A 51 6.21 -1.31 29.70
C PRO A 51 7.23 -0.23 30.06
N ALA A 52 7.38 0.03 31.36
CA ALA A 52 8.28 1.07 31.86
C ALA A 52 9.76 0.83 31.48
N ALA A 53 10.20 -0.43 31.48
CA ALA A 53 11.57 -0.80 31.07
C ALA A 53 11.87 -0.36 29.63
N LEU A 54 10.96 -0.61 28.69
CA LEU A 54 11.13 -0.20 27.29
C LEU A 54 11.16 1.32 27.12
N LEU A 55 10.39 2.06 27.93
CA LEU A 55 10.44 3.52 27.91
C LEU A 55 11.77 4.05 28.41
N GLN A 56 12.35 3.40 29.43
CA GLN A 56 13.64 3.80 29.98
C GLN A 56 14.78 3.49 29.00
N ASP A 57 14.73 2.33 28.34
CA ASP A 57 15.68 1.95 27.30
C ASP A 57 15.59 2.88 26.08
N ALA A 58 14.37 3.20 25.63
CA ALA A 58 14.18 4.13 24.52
C ALA A 58 14.76 5.52 24.84
N ARG A 59 14.60 6.01 26.09
CA ARG A 59 15.17 7.28 26.53
C ARG A 59 16.68 7.24 26.63
N SER A 60 17.26 6.16 27.16
CA SER A 60 18.72 6.02 27.28
C SER A 60 19.40 5.95 25.91
N LEU A 61 18.72 5.38 24.92
CA LEU A 61 19.17 5.29 23.54
C LEU A 61 18.83 6.51 22.68
N GLY A 62 18.14 7.52 23.24
CA GLY A 62 17.76 8.74 22.51
C GLY A 62 16.72 8.50 21.39
N ILE A 63 15.94 7.44 21.47
CA ILE A 63 14.91 7.11 20.47
C ILE A 63 13.72 8.04 20.61
N ASN A 64 13.29 8.65 19.50
CA ASN A 64 12.07 9.44 19.47
C ASN A 64 10.83 8.53 19.50
N LEU A 65 10.26 8.35 20.69
CA LEU A 65 9.14 7.44 20.91
C LEU A 65 7.92 7.75 20.03
N SER A 66 7.58 9.03 19.83
CA SER A 66 6.43 9.42 19.00
C SER A 66 6.62 8.94 17.56
N GLN A 67 7.81 9.16 17.00
CA GLN A 67 8.14 8.76 15.64
C GLN A 67 8.19 7.24 15.49
N ALA A 68 8.78 6.53 16.46
CA ALA A 68 8.85 5.07 16.45
C ALA A 68 7.46 4.43 16.52
N CYS A 69 6.57 4.97 17.38
CA CYS A 69 5.18 4.53 17.47
C CYS A 69 4.42 4.79 16.17
N GLU A 70 4.58 5.98 15.58
CA GLU A 70 3.94 6.32 14.30
C GLU A 70 4.35 5.34 13.20
N GLN A 71 5.65 5.08 13.05
CA GLN A 71 6.17 4.14 12.06
C GLN A 71 5.67 2.70 12.30
N GLY A 72 5.65 2.27 13.57
CA GLY A 72 5.16 0.93 13.94
C GLY A 72 3.68 0.74 13.61
N VAL A 73 2.85 1.73 13.98
CA VAL A 73 1.41 1.72 13.68
C VAL A 73 1.17 1.78 12.18
N ALA A 74 1.86 2.65 11.44
CA ALA A 74 1.74 2.75 9.99
C ALA A 74 2.04 1.41 9.30
N THR A 75 3.12 0.74 9.72
CA THR A 75 3.53 -0.56 9.20
C THR A 75 2.49 -1.64 9.50
N ALA A 76 2.00 -1.70 10.74
CA ALA A 76 0.98 -2.67 11.15
C ALA A 76 -0.35 -2.47 10.40
N VAL A 77 -0.79 -1.22 10.23
CA VAL A 77 -2.01 -0.89 9.48
C VAL A 77 -1.85 -1.26 8.01
N ALA A 78 -0.72 -0.92 7.38
CA ALA A 78 -0.45 -1.29 5.99
C ALA A 78 -0.46 -2.81 5.79
N ALA A 79 0.16 -3.56 6.72
CA ALA A 79 0.14 -5.02 6.69
C ALA A 79 -1.28 -5.58 6.82
N ALA A 80 -2.08 -5.08 7.76
CA ALA A 80 -3.46 -5.52 7.94
C ALA A 80 -4.34 -5.22 6.72
N ARG A 81 -4.18 -4.04 6.11
CA ARG A 81 -4.89 -3.68 4.87
C ARG A 81 -4.49 -4.59 3.71
N ARG A 82 -3.19 -4.86 3.56
CA ARG A 82 -2.69 -5.78 2.54
C ARG A 82 -3.29 -7.18 2.70
N GLN A 83 -3.37 -7.72 3.92
CA GLN A 83 -3.95 -9.03 4.15
C GLN A 83 -5.43 -9.06 3.75
N ARG A 84 -6.22 -8.06 4.17
CA ARG A 84 -7.63 -7.96 3.76
C ARG A 84 -7.79 -7.92 2.24
N TRP A 85 -6.97 -7.11 1.58
CA TRP A 85 -6.99 -7.03 0.13
C TRP A 85 -6.64 -8.37 -0.55
N LEU A 86 -5.64 -9.10 -0.04
CA LEU A 86 -5.30 -10.43 -0.54
C LEU A 86 -6.46 -11.42 -0.37
N ASP A 87 -7.16 -11.35 0.75
CA ASP A 87 -8.31 -12.21 1.01
C ASP A 87 -9.47 -11.88 0.08
N GLU A 88 -9.78 -10.60 -0.11
CA GLU A 88 -10.81 -10.12 -1.04
C GLU A 88 -10.50 -10.49 -2.50
N ASN A 89 -9.22 -10.44 -2.90
CA ASN A 89 -8.79 -10.67 -4.29
C ASN A 89 -8.36 -12.12 -4.54
N ARG A 90 -8.49 -13.01 -3.56
CA ARG A 90 -8.06 -14.40 -3.67
C ARG A 90 -8.69 -15.12 -4.87
N ALA A 91 -9.99 -14.92 -5.08
CA ALA A 91 -10.71 -15.52 -6.22
C ALA A 91 -10.22 -14.96 -7.58
N ALA A 92 -9.94 -13.65 -7.65
CA ALA A 92 -9.41 -13.03 -8.86
C ALA A 92 -8.01 -13.57 -9.19
N PHE A 93 -7.15 -13.77 -8.20
CA PHE A 93 -5.85 -14.38 -8.40
C PHE A 93 -5.94 -15.85 -8.83
N GLN A 94 -6.85 -16.63 -8.25
CA GLN A 94 -7.07 -18.01 -8.67
C GLN A 94 -7.51 -18.08 -10.13
N ALA A 95 -8.53 -17.30 -10.52
CA ALA A 95 -9.00 -17.24 -11.90
C ALA A 95 -7.90 -16.80 -12.88
N TRP A 96 -7.07 -15.83 -12.47
CA TRP A 96 -5.93 -15.40 -13.28
C TRP A 96 -4.86 -16.48 -13.41
N ASN A 97 -4.52 -17.18 -12.33
CA ASN A 97 -3.55 -18.28 -12.36
C ASN A 97 -4.03 -19.40 -13.27
N GLU A 98 -5.29 -19.82 -13.15
CA GLU A 98 -5.90 -20.83 -14.03
C GLU A 98 -5.89 -20.39 -15.51
N HIS A 99 -6.16 -19.11 -15.77
CA HIS A 99 -6.08 -18.55 -17.12
C HIS A 99 -4.65 -18.62 -17.68
N VAL A 100 -3.64 -18.24 -16.89
CA VAL A 100 -2.23 -18.29 -17.30
C VAL A 100 -1.75 -19.74 -17.51
N GLU A 101 -2.20 -20.69 -16.68
CA GLU A 101 -1.88 -22.11 -16.86
C GLU A 101 -2.45 -22.68 -18.16
N SER A 102 -3.68 -22.26 -18.52
CA SER A 102 -4.37 -22.74 -19.72
C SER A 102 -3.97 -22.03 -21.02
N HIS A 103 -3.67 -20.73 -20.96
CA HIS A 103 -3.42 -19.89 -22.15
C HIS A 103 -1.95 -19.45 -22.27
N GLY A 104 -1.13 -19.72 -21.27
CA GLY A 104 0.22 -19.17 -21.15
C GLY A 104 0.21 -17.69 -20.80
N LEU A 105 1.39 -17.07 -20.80
CA LEU A 105 1.50 -15.63 -20.56
C LEU A 105 1.11 -14.87 -21.83
N PRO A 106 0.13 -13.93 -21.79
CA PRO A 106 -0.39 -13.25 -22.98
C PRO A 106 0.68 -12.56 -23.85
N LEU A 107 1.76 -12.09 -23.22
CA LEU A 107 2.84 -11.37 -23.90
C LEU A 107 4.15 -12.16 -23.98
N ALA A 108 4.13 -13.47 -23.69
CA ALA A 108 5.33 -14.30 -23.80
C ALA A 108 5.97 -14.25 -25.20
N ALA A 109 5.15 -14.17 -26.25
CA ALA A 109 5.62 -14.11 -27.63
C ALA A 109 6.45 -12.86 -27.97
N TYR A 110 6.27 -11.76 -27.22
CA TYR A 110 6.96 -10.49 -27.45
C TYR A 110 8.08 -10.23 -26.44
N ARG A 111 8.36 -11.21 -25.56
CA ARG A 111 9.41 -11.11 -24.56
C ARG A 111 10.77 -11.28 -25.23
N GLN A 112 11.40 -10.17 -25.57
CA GLN A 112 12.82 -10.12 -25.92
C GLN A 112 13.62 -10.26 -24.62
N PHE A 113 14.53 -11.23 -24.56
CA PHE A 113 15.34 -11.57 -23.38
C PHE A 113 16.17 -10.38 -22.90
#